data_AF-A0A7K4AQ77-F1
#
_entry.id   AF-A0A7K4AQ77-F1
#
_cell.length_a   1.000
_cell.length_b   1.000
_cell.length_c   1.000
_cell.angle_alpha   90.00
_cell.angle_beta   90.00
_cell.angle_gamma   90.00
#
_symmetry.space_group_name_H-M   'P 1'
#
loop_
_entity.id
_entity.type
_entity.pdbx_description
1 polymer ?
#
loop_
_entity_poly.entity_id
_entity_poly.type
_entity_poly.pdbx_seq_one_letter_code
_entity_poly.pdbx_strand_id
1 'polypeptide(L)'
;MQLSMSYISSYRLAAGEAAIADFAYAAKHGAVVSMGTMMPARRARGPNEPGGIPFGFLADMVQSLRLYPDDPVRAALEAVALGAVIYDQIYLGSYMSGGVGFTQYATAAYTDDILEDYTYWAIDLVKSKYGGMCKSQPSMELMDKLGTEVNSYAMEMYEKYPAAMEAHFGGSQRATVAAAATGIACAMATGNSDFGVNGWYLSMLQHRERWGRLGFYGYDLQDMCGAANSFSYRSDEGLPFELRGPNYPNYAMNVGHLSGYAGIAAASHAARGDAFACSPLIKVAFADKNLPFDFGNITKEFGRGALREFMPAGERTIIIPAK
;
A
#
# COMPACT_ATOMS: atom_id res chain seq x y z
N MET A 1 13.50 -15.37 -22.61
CA MET A 1 14.59 -16.32 -22.88
C MET A 1 14.17 -17.75 -22.54
N GLN A 2 14.01 -18.11 -21.26
CA GLN A 2 13.71 -19.50 -20.89
C GLN A 2 12.37 -20.02 -21.42
N LEU A 3 11.34 -19.16 -21.51
CA LEU A 3 10.08 -19.51 -22.17
C LEU A 3 10.30 -19.95 -23.62
N SER A 4 11.01 -19.15 -24.43
CA SER A 4 11.30 -19.47 -25.84
C SER A 4 12.08 -20.78 -25.99
N MET A 5 13.10 -21.02 -25.14
CA MET A 5 13.85 -22.28 -25.15
C MET A 5 12.97 -23.49 -24.77
N SER A 6 12.07 -23.30 -23.81
CA SER A 6 11.10 -24.33 -23.41
C SER A 6 10.11 -24.63 -24.53
N TYR A 7 9.65 -23.62 -25.28
CA TYR A 7 8.81 -23.84 -26.47
C TYR A 7 9.56 -24.59 -27.57
N ILE A 8 10.80 -24.19 -27.87
CA ILE A 8 11.65 -24.89 -28.85
C ILE A 8 11.76 -26.38 -28.50
N SER A 9 12.12 -26.67 -27.25
CA SER A 9 12.30 -28.05 -26.78
C SER A 9 10.99 -28.83 -26.76
N SER A 10 9.96 -28.31 -26.09
CA SER A 10 8.71 -29.02 -25.85
C SER A 10 7.88 -29.25 -27.12
N TYR A 11 7.95 -28.34 -28.08
CA TYR A 11 7.18 -28.41 -29.32
C TYR A 11 8.03 -28.79 -30.54
N ARG A 12 9.31 -29.14 -30.33
CA ARG A 12 10.25 -29.58 -31.38
C ARG A 12 10.36 -28.57 -32.53
N LEU A 13 10.38 -27.28 -32.19
CA LEU A 13 10.58 -26.21 -33.16
C LEU A 13 12.06 -26.14 -33.56
N ALA A 14 12.35 -25.55 -34.72
CA ALA A 14 13.73 -25.30 -35.10
C ALA A 14 14.34 -24.23 -34.17
N ALA A 15 15.54 -24.51 -33.64
CA ALA A 15 16.21 -23.65 -32.67
C ALA A 15 16.76 -22.37 -33.34
N GLY A 16 15.90 -21.36 -33.51
CA GLY A 16 16.22 -20.07 -34.13
C GLY A 16 15.49 -19.77 -35.43
N GLU A 17 14.37 -20.44 -35.71
CA GLU A 17 13.50 -20.06 -36.84
C GLU A 17 12.68 -18.78 -36.58
N ALA A 18 12.09 -18.21 -37.63
CA ALA A 18 11.36 -16.94 -37.56
C ALA A 18 10.23 -16.93 -36.51
N ALA A 19 9.51 -18.04 -36.35
CA ALA A 19 8.43 -18.18 -35.36
C ALA A 19 8.92 -17.98 -33.91
N ILE A 20 10.22 -18.17 -33.62
CA ILE A 20 10.78 -17.93 -32.30
C ILE A 20 10.75 -16.44 -31.92
N ALA A 21 10.79 -15.54 -32.91
CA ALA A 21 10.67 -14.10 -32.68
C ALA A 21 9.28 -13.73 -32.12
N ASP A 22 8.22 -14.40 -32.58
CA ASP A 22 6.85 -14.15 -32.08
C ASP A 22 6.70 -14.55 -30.61
N PHE A 23 7.26 -15.70 -30.22
CA PHE A 23 7.33 -16.10 -28.82
C PHE A 23 8.14 -15.12 -27.98
N ALA A 24 9.24 -14.59 -28.51
CA ALA A 24 10.05 -13.60 -27.81
C ALA A 24 9.30 -12.28 -27.61
N TYR A 25 8.57 -11.81 -28.64
CA TYR A 25 7.75 -10.60 -28.54
C TYR A 25 6.60 -10.79 -27.54
N ALA A 26 5.85 -11.89 -27.63
CA ALA A 26 4.76 -12.19 -26.71
C ALA A 26 5.27 -12.24 -25.26
N ALA A 27 6.35 -12.98 -25.00
CA ALA A 27 6.89 -13.16 -23.65
C ALA A 27 7.54 -11.90 -23.05
N LYS A 28 7.94 -10.91 -23.87
CA LYS A 28 8.63 -9.69 -23.40
C LYS A 28 7.81 -8.42 -23.52
N HIS A 29 6.75 -8.43 -24.33
CA HIS A 29 5.95 -7.24 -24.65
C HIS A 29 4.46 -7.57 -24.80
N GLY A 30 4.11 -8.44 -25.74
CA GLY A 30 2.71 -8.62 -26.15
C GLY A 30 1.78 -9.23 -25.10
N ALA A 31 2.33 -10.01 -24.15
CA ALA A 31 1.54 -10.72 -23.13
C ALA A 31 2.20 -10.72 -21.74
N VAL A 32 3.21 -9.88 -21.50
CA VAL A 32 3.86 -9.80 -20.18
C VAL A 32 3.08 -8.86 -19.27
N VAL A 33 2.87 -9.29 -18.02
CA VAL A 33 2.37 -8.43 -16.93
C VAL A 33 3.51 -8.21 -15.95
N SER A 34 4.08 -7.02 -15.96
CA SER A 34 5.12 -6.59 -15.03
C SER A 34 4.52 -6.20 -13.68
N MET A 35 5.27 -6.36 -12.59
CA MET A 35 4.82 -5.92 -11.26
C MET A 35 4.81 -4.39 -11.15
N GLY A 36 5.81 -3.75 -11.77
CA GLY A 36 5.93 -2.31 -11.82
C GLY A 36 6.42 -1.81 -13.17
N THR A 37 5.99 -0.62 -13.57
CA THR A 37 6.40 0.01 -14.83
C THR A 37 7.74 0.73 -14.69
N MET A 38 8.35 1.10 -15.82
CA MET A 38 9.61 1.87 -15.81
C MET A 38 9.40 3.29 -15.28
N MET A 39 10.47 3.87 -14.70
CA MET A 39 10.40 5.18 -14.05
C MET A 39 11.01 6.32 -14.88
N PRO A 40 10.52 7.56 -14.75
CA PRO A 40 11.07 8.73 -15.44
C PRO A 40 12.54 9.01 -15.12
N ALA A 41 13.22 9.70 -16.03
CA ALA A 41 14.69 9.87 -16.03
C ALA A 41 15.31 10.34 -14.69
N ARG A 42 14.65 11.27 -13.97
CA ARG A 42 15.13 11.78 -12.67
C ARG A 42 15.30 10.66 -11.62
N ARG A 43 14.51 9.60 -11.74
CA ARG A 43 14.46 8.43 -10.88
C ARG A 43 14.51 7.15 -11.73
N ALA A 44 15.32 7.17 -12.79
CA ALA A 44 15.36 6.17 -13.86
C ALA A 44 15.61 4.76 -13.31
N ARG A 45 14.60 3.91 -13.39
CA ARG A 45 14.55 2.51 -12.93
C ARG A 45 13.82 1.69 -14.00
N GLY A 46 14.27 0.46 -14.20
CA GLY A 46 13.60 -0.47 -15.12
C GLY A 46 12.24 -0.93 -14.58
N PRO A 47 11.54 -1.79 -15.34
CA PRO A 47 10.35 -2.47 -14.83
C PRO A 47 10.64 -3.30 -13.56
N ASN A 48 9.59 -3.64 -12.82
CA ASN A 48 9.60 -4.42 -11.57
C ASN A 48 10.37 -3.78 -10.40
N GLU A 49 10.56 -2.47 -10.41
CA GLU A 49 11.08 -1.73 -9.27
C GLU A 49 9.92 -1.12 -8.46
N PRO A 50 10.04 -0.96 -7.13
CA PRO A 50 8.95 -0.51 -6.26
C PRO A 50 8.25 0.77 -6.71
N GLY A 51 9.01 1.70 -7.28
CA GLY A 51 8.48 3.00 -7.74
C GLY A 51 7.38 2.88 -8.81
N GLY A 52 7.37 1.77 -9.56
CA GLY A 52 6.41 1.51 -10.63
C GLY A 52 5.23 0.62 -10.24
N ILE A 53 5.16 0.14 -8.99
CA ILE A 53 4.07 -0.72 -8.51
C ILE A 53 2.87 0.17 -8.13
N PRO A 54 1.69 0.00 -8.76
CA PRO A 54 0.50 0.75 -8.36
C PRO A 54 -0.09 0.21 -7.05
N PHE A 55 -0.83 1.03 -6.32
CA PHE A 55 -1.40 0.66 -5.02
C PHE A 55 -2.34 -0.55 -5.12
N GLY A 56 -3.15 -0.63 -6.19
CA GLY A 56 -4.02 -1.77 -6.44
C GLY A 56 -3.25 -3.07 -6.67
N PHE A 57 -2.09 -3.04 -7.34
CA PHE A 57 -1.26 -4.24 -7.48
C PHE A 57 -0.67 -4.67 -6.14
N LEU A 58 -0.21 -3.72 -5.33
CA LEU A 58 0.31 -4.05 -3.99
C LEU A 58 -0.80 -4.64 -3.10
N ALA A 59 -2.02 -4.09 -3.14
CA ALA A 59 -3.19 -4.68 -2.49
C ALA A 59 -3.49 -6.09 -3.03
N ASP A 60 -3.25 -6.34 -4.33
CA ASP A 60 -3.44 -7.67 -4.92
C ASP A 60 -2.37 -8.68 -4.53
N MET A 61 -1.14 -8.24 -4.25
CA MET A 61 -0.08 -9.10 -3.71
C MET A 61 -0.47 -9.68 -2.34
N VAL A 62 -1.16 -8.91 -1.50
CA VAL A 62 -1.60 -9.32 -0.16
C VAL A 62 -2.65 -10.43 -0.22
N GLN A 63 -2.43 -11.51 0.53
CA GLN A 63 -3.28 -12.70 0.54
C GLN A 63 -4.18 -12.81 1.79
N SER A 64 -4.21 -11.76 2.62
CA SER A 64 -5.00 -11.71 3.86
C SER A 64 -6.49 -12.01 3.62
N LEU A 65 -7.14 -11.32 2.67
CA LEU A 65 -8.58 -11.45 2.44
C LEU A 65 -9.02 -12.86 2.03
N ARG A 66 -8.19 -13.62 1.30
CA ARG A 66 -8.55 -15.01 0.94
C ARG A 66 -8.43 -16.00 2.09
N LEU A 67 -7.67 -15.65 3.13
CA LEU A 67 -7.48 -16.47 4.34
C LEU A 67 -8.47 -16.07 5.44
N TYR A 68 -8.76 -14.79 5.54
CA TYR A 68 -9.61 -14.18 6.57
C TYR A 68 -10.69 -13.32 5.89
N PRO A 69 -11.63 -13.93 5.13
CA PRO A 69 -12.61 -13.18 4.34
C PRO A 69 -13.61 -12.39 5.18
N ASP A 70 -13.83 -12.82 6.43
CA ASP A 70 -14.75 -12.15 7.37
C ASP A 70 -14.12 -10.93 8.07
N ASP A 71 -12.84 -10.66 7.81
CA ASP A 71 -12.08 -9.56 8.42
C ASP A 71 -11.43 -8.65 7.35
N PRO A 72 -12.22 -7.76 6.72
CA PRO A 72 -11.71 -6.83 5.73
C PRO A 72 -10.79 -5.76 6.34
N VAL A 73 -10.86 -5.52 7.66
CA VAL A 73 -9.97 -4.58 8.37
C VAL A 73 -8.55 -5.11 8.39
N ARG A 74 -8.38 -6.37 8.78
CA ARG A 74 -7.10 -7.06 8.68
C ARG A 74 -6.52 -7.02 7.26
N ALA A 75 -7.35 -7.21 6.22
CA ALA A 75 -6.88 -7.15 4.84
C ALA A 75 -6.30 -5.78 4.45
N ALA A 76 -6.95 -4.69 4.88
CA ALA A 76 -6.44 -3.34 4.68
C ALA A 76 -5.13 -3.09 5.45
N LEU A 77 -5.07 -3.49 6.73
CA LEU A 77 -3.88 -3.31 7.59
C LEU A 77 -2.67 -4.12 7.10
N GLU A 78 -2.89 -5.33 6.58
CA GLU A 78 -1.82 -6.13 5.96
C GLU A 78 -1.29 -5.46 4.67
N ALA A 79 -2.15 -4.78 3.90
CA ALA A 79 -1.70 -3.96 2.77
C ALA A 79 -0.94 -2.71 3.20
N VAL A 80 -1.33 -2.08 4.33
CA VAL A 80 -0.54 -1.00 4.94
C VAL A 80 0.85 -1.50 5.33
N ALA A 81 0.94 -2.65 6.01
CA ALA A 81 2.19 -3.22 6.47
C ALA A 81 3.15 -3.55 5.30
N LEU A 82 2.64 -4.21 4.24
CA LEU A 82 3.44 -4.49 3.04
C LEU A 82 3.88 -3.19 2.36
N GLY A 83 2.97 -2.22 2.22
CA GLY A 83 3.25 -0.92 1.62
C GLY A 83 4.30 -0.14 2.41
N ALA A 84 4.29 -0.20 3.74
CA ALA A 84 5.24 0.49 4.61
C ALA A 84 6.67 -0.03 4.39
N VAL A 85 6.86 -1.34 4.26
CA VAL A 85 8.20 -1.90 4.00
C VAL A 85 8.64 -1.65 2.55
N ILE A 86 7.77 -1.95 1.57
CA ILE A 86 8.13 -1.82 0.15
C ILE A 86 8.36 -0.36 -0.25
N TYR A 87 7.46 0.54 0.14
CA TYR A 87 7.50 1.93 -0.29
C TYR A 87 8.33 2.83 0.63
N ASP A 88 8.18 2.75 1.94
CA ASP A 88 8.89 3.68 2.83
C ASP A 88 10.29 3.18 3.18
N GLN A 89 10.45 1.92 3.59
CA GLN A 89 11.77 1.41 4.02
C GLN A 89 12.69 1.11 2.84
N ILE A 90 12.22 0.32 1.87
CA ILE A 90 13.05 -0.12 0.73
C ILE A 90 13.13 0.97 -0.33
N TYR A 91 12.00 1.43 -0.85
CA TYR A 91 12.03 2.38 -1.97
C TYR A 91 12.49 3.78 -1.54
N LEU A 92 11.74 4.47 -0.70
CA LEU A 92 12.09 5.82 -0.27
C LEU A 92 13.35 5.81 0.60
N GLY A 93 13.45 4.89 1.55
CA GLY A 93 14.52 4.80 2.54
C GLY A 93 15.85 4.23 2.03
N SER A 94 15.87 3.58 0.86
CA SER A 94 17.10 3.10 0.24
C SER A 94 17.24 3.55 -1.22
N TYR A 95 16.35 3.15 -2.12
CA TYR A 95 16.48 3.44 -3.56
C TYR A 95 16.53 4.94 -3.90
N MET A 96 15.79 5.75 -3.13
CA MET A 96 15.65 7.20 -3.33
C MET A 96 16.43 8.03 -2.31
N SER A 97 17.05 7.40 -1.29
CA SER A 97 17.87 8.08 -0.29
C SER A 97 19.04 7.20 0.18
N GLY A 98 18.87 6.41 1.24
CA GLY A 98 19.89 5.55 1.85
C GLY A 98 20.36 6.02 3.24
N GLY A 99 21.24 5.22 3.86
CA GLY A 99 21.78 5.47 5.20
C GLY A 99 21.00 4.75 6.30
N VAL A 100 20.76 5.43 7.42
CA VAL A 100 19.92 4.89 8.52
C VAL A 100 18.50 4.60 8.02
N GLY A 101 18.01 5.40 7.08
CA GLY A 101 16.74 5.17 6.40
C GLY A 101 15.52 5.54 7.26
N PHE A 102 14.39 4.91 6.94
CA PHE A 102 13.06 5.34 7.36
C PHE A 102 12.31 4.27 8.16
N THR A 103 13.04 3.46 8.93
CA THR A 103 12.48 2.34 9.68
C THR A 103 11.25 2.74 10.50
N GLN A 104 11.38 3.78 11.32
CA GLN A 104 10.31 4.19 12.25
C GLN A 104 9.18 5.00 11.59
N TYR A 105 9.41 5.60 10.42
CA TYR A 105 8.28 6.14 9.65
C TYR A 105 7.33 5.01 9.23
N ALA A 106 7.91 3.88 8.80
CA ALA A 106 7.15 2.72 8.36
C ALA A 106 6.56 1.91 9.52
N THR A 107 7.33 1.62 10.58
CA THR A 107 6.85 0.75 11.69
C THR A 107 5.63 1.34 12.39
N ALA A 108 5.51 2.67 12.46
CA ALA A 108 4.33 3.31 13.04
C ALA A 108 2.99 2.86 12.40
N ALA A 109 3.02 2.36 11.17
CA ALA A 109 1.84 1.88 10.47
C ALA A 109 1.58 0.37 10.65
N TYR A 110 2.45 -0.38 11.32
CA TYR A 110 2.31 -1.83 11.51
C TYR A 110 2.79 -2.36 12.88
N THR A 111 3.07 -1.49 13.85
CA THR A 111 3.48 -1.88 15.21
C THR A 111 2.57 -1.29 16.27
N ASP A 112 2.65 -1.89 17.46
CA ASP A 112 2.02 -1.43 18.71
C ASP A 112 0.48 -1.37 18.68
N ASP A 113 -0.12 -1.97 17.65
CA ASP A 113 -1.55 -2.01 17.37
C ASP A 113 -2.24 -0.63 17.37
N ILE A 114 -1.49 0.47 17.20
CA ILE A 114 -2.06 1.83 17.28
C ILE A 114 -2.94 2.12 16.05
N LEU A 115 -2.43 1.87 14.84
CA LEU A 115 -3.26 1.99 13.64
C LEU A 115 -4.37 0.95 13.62
N GLU A 116 -4.10 -0.24 14.16
CA GLU A 116 -5.06 -1.32 14.25
C GLU A 116 -6.28 -0.91 15.09
N ASP A 117 -6.06 -0.45 16.32
CA ASP A 117 -7.07 0.08 17.23
C ASP A 117 -7.95 1.14 16.56
N TYR A 118 -7.31 2.16 15.98
CA TYR A 118 -8.04 3.29 15.38
C TYR A 118 -8.89 2.84 14.18
N THR A 119 -8.39 1.89 13.40
CA THR A 119 -9.12 1.37 12.24
C THR A 119 -10.28 0.48 12.67
N TYR A 120 -10.09 -0.43 13.63
CA TYR A 120 -11.19 -1.26 14.14
C TYR A 120 -12.27 -0.42 14.82
N TRP A 121 -11.89 0.56 15.65
CA TRP A 121 -12.84 1.50 16.24
C TRP A 121 -13.66 2.23 15.17
N ALA A 122 -12.98 2.72 14.12
CA ALA A 122 -13.64 3.44 13.03
C ALA A 122 -14.63 2.56 12.26
N ILE A 123 -14.31 1.28 12.08
CA ILE A 123 -15.20 0.34 11.42
C ILE A 123 -16.39 -0.06 12.30
N ASP A 124 -16.23 -0.16 13.61
CA ASP A 124 -17.35 -0.35 14.53
C ASP A 124 -18.28 0.88 14.54
N LEU A 125 -17.72 2.08 14.42
CA LEU A 125 -18.50 3.30 14.17
C LEU A 125 -19.28 3.23 12.85
N VAL A 126 -18.64 2.82 11.75
CA VAL A 126 -19.30 2.64 10.44
C VAL A 126 -20.47 1.65 10.54
N LYS A 127 -20.27 0.52 11.23
CA LYS A 127 -21.30 -0.51 11.44
C LYS A 127 -22.46 -0.01 12.30
N SER A 128 -22.17 0.69 13.40
CA SER A 128 -23.18 1.10 14.38
C SER A 128 -23.95 2.36 13.98
N LYS A 129 -23.30 3.34 13.33
CA LYS A 129 -23.87 4.68 13.09
C LYS A 129 -24.10 5.00 11.61
N TYR A 130 -23.33 4.39 10.69
CA TYR A 130 -23.39 4.70 9.25
C TYR A 130 -23.96 3.56 8.40
N GLY A 131 -24.69 2.63 9.06
CA GLY A 131 -25.47 1.58 8.39
C GLY A 131 -24.66 0.37 7.91
N GLY A 132 -23.35 0.32 8.18
CA GLY A 132 -22.48 -0.78 7.75
C GLY A 132 -21.59 -0.46 6.55
N MET A 133 -20.67 -1.38 6.29
CA MET A 133 -19.74 -1.29 5.17
C MET A 133 -20.50 -1.26 3.83
N CYS A 134 -20.03 -0.40 2.93
CA CYS A 134 -20.56 -0.19 1.58
C CYS A 134 -22.05 0.19 1.54
N LYS A 135 -22.61 0.73 2.63
CA LYS A 135 -24.01 1.19 2.69
C LYS A 135 -24.15 2.70 2.54
N SER A 136 -23.07 3.45 2.74
CA SER A 136 -23.08 4.90 2.64
C SER A 136 -22.81 5.36 1.20
N GLN A 137 -23.52 6.40 0.75
CA GLN A 137 -23.27 7.04 -0.54
C GLN A 137 -22.22 8.15 -0.38
N PRO A 138 -21.23 8.27 -1.29
CA PRO A 138 -20.26 9.36 -1.27
C PRO A 138 -20.94 10.75 -1.27
N SER A 139 -20.66 11.57 -0.25
CA SER A 139 -21.10 12.96 -0.17
C SER A 139 -20.18 13.79 0.72
N MET A 140 -20.18 15.11 0.56
CA MET A 140 -19.44 16.02 1.46
C MET A 140 -19.95 15.94 2.89
N GLU A 141 -21.27 15.80 3.10
CA GLU A 141 -21.83 15.66 4.44
C GLU A 141 -21.34 14.38 5.14
N LEU A 142 -21.26 13.27 4.40
CA LEU A 142 -20.69 12.04 4.94
C LEU A 142 -19.20 12.23 5.26
N MET A 143 -18.45 12.89 4.38
CA MET A 143 -17.03 13.17 4.58
C MET A 143 -16.79 13.99 5.84
N ASP A 144 -17.51 15.10 6.01
CA ASP A 144 -17.40 16.00 7.15
C ASP A 144 -17.84 15.35 8.46
N LYS A 145 -18.74 14.37 8.42
CA LYS A 145 -19.16 13.63 9.61
C LYS A 145 -18.20 12.48 9.91
N LEU A 146 -18.19 11.44 9.07
CA LEU A 146 -17.42 10.22 9.30
C LEU A 146 -15.92 10.52 9.37
N GLY A 147 -15.39 11.29 8.41
CA GLY A 147 -13.97 11.63 8.36
C GLY A 147 -13.51 12.37 9.61
N THR A 148 -14.29 13.36 10.06
CA THR A 148 -13.99 14.13 11.27
C THR A 148 -14.09 13.30 12.54
N GLU A 149 -15.08 12.43 12.67
CA GLU A 149 -15.24 11.58 13.86
C GLU A 149 -14.06 10.60 14.01
N VAL A 150 -13.65 9.97 12.92
CA VAL A 150 -12.51 9.04 12.92
C VAL A 150 -11.20 9.76 13.20
N ASN A 151 -10.96 10.89 12.52
CA ASN A 151 -9.76 11.67 12.76
C ASN A 151 -9.71 12.21 14.20
N SER A 152 -10.85 12.68 14.73
CA SER A 152 -10.92 13.19 16.10
C SER A 152 -10.61 12.11 17.12
N TYR A 153 -11.13 10.90 16.94
CA TYR A 153 -10.80 9.75 17.79
C TYR A 153 -9.31 9.44 17.77
N ALA A 154 -8.71 9.29 16.58
CA ALA A 154 -7.29 8.98 16.44
C ALA A 154 -6.40 10.03 17.14
N MET A 155 -6.76 11.32 17.02
CA MET A 155 -6.04 12.41 17.68
C MET A 155 -6.26 12.42 19.21
N GLU A 156 -7.49 12.22 19.67
CA GLU A 156 -7.81 12.13 21.11
C GLU A 156 -7.07 10.98 21.79
N MET A 157 -6.87 9.86 21.11
CA MET A 157 -6.11 8.74 21.66
C MET A 157 -4.65 9.11 21.92
N TYR A 158 -4.00 9.87 21.03
CA TYR A 158 -2.67 10.41 21.31
C TYR A 158 -2.66 11.42 22.47
N GLU A 159 -3.68 12.27 22.58
CA GLU A 159 -3.79 13.27 23.67
C GLU A 159 -4.04 12.60 25.04
N LYS A 160 -4.89 11.56 25.06
CA LYS A 160 -5.29 10.84 26.27
C LYS A 160 -4.24 9.85 26.74
N TYR A 161 -3.47 9.26 25.83
CA TYR A 161 -2.45 8.27 26.13
C TYR A 161 -1.06 8.79 25.72
N PRO A 162 -0.35 9.50 26.61
CA PRO A 162 0.99 10.04 26.33
C PRO A 162 1.99 8.99 25.84
N ALA A 163 1.86 7.73 26.29
CA ALA A 163 2.70 6.63 25.81
C ALA A 163 2.53 6.35 24.30
N ALA A 164 1.32 6.49 23.75
CA ALA A 164 1.11 6.37 22.30
C ALA A 164 1.74 7.55 21.56
N MET A 165 1.67 8.77 22.13
CA MET A 165 2.34 9.95 21.58
C MET A 165 3.87 9.82 21.63
N GLU A 166 4.41 9.14 22.64
CA GLU A 166 5.84 8.85 22.76
C GLU A 166 6.30 7.76 21.79
N ALA A 167 5.53 6.67 21.63
CA ALA A 167 5.80 5.63 20.64
C ALA A 167 5.84 6.23 19.21
N HIS A 168 4.86 7.07 18.89
CA HIS A 168 4.83 7.85 17.65
C HIS A 168 5.31 9.29 17.89
N PHE A 169 6.55 9.45 18.37
CA PHE A 169 7.15 10.74 18.69
C PHE A 169 7.22 11.71 17.50
N GLY A 170 7.35 11.18 16.28
CA GLY A 170 7.38 11.95 15.04
C GLY A 170 5.99 12.39 14.60
N GLY A 171 5.84 13.67 14.27
CA GLY A 171 4.56 14.21 13.77
C GLY A 171 4.04 13.48 12.53
N SER A 172 4.94 13.11 11.61
CA SER A 172 4.57 12.37 10.40
C SER A 172 3.98 11.00 10.71
N GLN A 173 4.49 10.28 11.72
CA GLN A 173 3.97 8.98 12.11
C GLN A 173 2.52 9.10 12.58
N ARG A 174 2.23 10.09 13.42
CA ARG A 174 0.88 10.37 13.91
C ARG A 174 -0.05 10.79 12.78
N ALA A 175 0.43 11.62 11.86
CA ALA A 175 -0.32 12.05 10.69
C ALA A 175 -0.67 10.87 9.77
N THR A 176 0.30 10.01 9.46
CA THR A 176 0.09 8.77 8.68
C THR A 176 -0.98 7.91 9.31
N VAL A 177 -0.88 7.65 10.62
CA VAL A 177 -1.77 6.72 11.32
C VAL A 177 -3.19 7.27 11.43
N ALA A 178 -3.36 8.54 11.80
CA ALA A 178 -4.69 9.16 11.87
C ALA A 178 -5.37 9.22 10.49
N ALA A 179 -4.61 9.58 9.45
CA ALA A 179 -5.14 9.69 8.10
C ALA A 179 -5.39 8.31 7.46
N ALA A 180 -4.58 7.30 7.76
CA ALA A 180 -4.79 5.92 7.32
C ALA A 180 -6.10 5.36 7.87
N ALA A 181 -6.33 5.47 9.19
CA ALA A 181 -7.57 5.02 9.82
C ALA A 181 -8.79 5.76 9.21
N THR A 182 -8.68 7.07 9.05
CA THR A 182 -9.75 7.90 8.45
C THR A 182 -10.06 7.50 7.02
N GLY A 183 -9.03 7.36 6.18
CA GLY A 183 -9.20 7.00 4.77
C GLY A 183 -9.73 5.58 4.58
N ILE A 184 -9.25 4.61 5.38
CA ILE A 184 -9.75 3.23 5.38
C ILE A 184 -11.23 3.21 5.77
N ALA A 185 -11.62 3.94 6.82
CA ALA A 185 -13.02 4.00 7.25
C ALA A 185 -13.93 4.59 6.18
N CYS A 186 -13.53 5.70 5.55
CA CYS A 186 -14.27 6.31 4.43
C CYS A 186 -14.36 5.36 3.22
N ALA A 187 -13.28 4.66 2.88
CA ALA A 187 -13.26 3.68 1.81
C ALA A 187 -14.21 2.50 2.10
N MET A 188 -14.20 1.96 3.32
CA MET A 188 -15.06 0.83 3.71
C MET A 188 -16.52 1.22 3.84
N ALA A 189 -16.84 2.42 4.33
CA ALA A 189 -18.21 2.90 4.45
C ALA A 189 -18.89 3.03 3.08
N THR A 190 -18.14 3.42 2.05
CA THR A 190 -18.66 3.71 0.70
C THR A 190 -18.36 2.64 -0.33
N GLY A 191 -17.39 1.75 -0.08
CA GLY A 191 -16.85 0.84 -1.09
C GLY A 191 -16.14 1.58 -2.23
N ASN A 192 -15.54 2.75 -1.97
CA ASN A 192 -14.90 3.58 -3.00
C ASN A 192 -13.56 4.17 -2.49
N SER A 193 -12.47 3.84 -3.17
CA SER A 193 -11.12 4.27 -2.77
C SER A 193 -10.85 5.76 -2.99
N ASP A 194 -11.43 6.38 -4.02
CA ASP A 194 -11.33 7.83 -4.24
C ASP A 194 -12.02 8.60 -3.12
N PHE A 195 -13.14 8.10 -2.58
CA PHE A 195 -13.74 8.67 -1.37
C PHE A 195 -12.83 8.45 -0.15
N GLY A 196 -12.22 7.27 -0.04
CA GLY A 196 -11.22 6.97 0.99
C GLY A 196 -10.06 7.96 1.04
N VAL A 197 -9.41 8.23 -0.09
CA VAL A 197 -8.26 9.16 -0.12
C VAL A 197 -8.67 10.61 0.19
N ASN A 198 -9.90 11.03 -0.11
CA ASN A 198 -10.37 12.33 0.36
C ASN A 198 -10.55 12.38 1.88
N GLY A 199 -10.93 11.26 2.52
CA GLY A 199 -10.92 11.12 3.98
C GLY A 199 -9.52 11.29 4.57
N TRP A 200 -8.50 10.73 3.92
CA TRP A 200 -7.10 10.96 4.27
C TRP A 200 -6.75 12.47 4.22
N TYR A 201 -7.07 13.16 3.11
CA TYR A 201 -6.75 14.58 2.97
C TYR A 201 -7.48 15.48 3.97
N LEU A 202 -8.75 15.19 4.26
CA LEU A 202 -9.48 15.89 5.32
C LEU A 202 -8.82 15.70 6.69
N SER A 203 -8.42 14.47 7.02
CA SER A 203 -7.71 14.17 8.28
C SER A 203 -6.43 15.00 8.41
N MET A 204 -5.64 15.12 7.34
CA MET A 204 -4.41 15.90 7.34
C MET A 204 -4.66 17.39 7.63
N LEU A 205 -5.67 17.98 6.98
CA LEU A 205 -6.04 19.38 7.19
C LEU A 205 -6.49 19.62 8.63
N GLN A 206 -7.39 18.79 9.13
CA GLN A 206 -7.89 18.91 10.50
C GLN A 206 -6.80 18.68 11.55
N HIS A 207 -5.89 17.74 11.30
CA HIS A 207 -4.77 17.46 12.20
C HIS A 207 -3.87 18.69 12.33
N ARG A 208 -3.51 19.30 11.20
CA ARG A 208 -2.71 20.52 11.16
C ARG A 208 -3.37 21.63 11.99
N GLU A 209 -4.67 21.85 11.83
CA GLU A 209 -5.39 22.91 12.55
C GLU A 209 -5.56 22.60 14.04
N ARG A 210 -5.84 21.35 14.42
CA ARG A 210 -6.05 20.96 15.83
C ARG A 210 -4.78 21.06 16.67
N TRP A 211 -3.63 20.65 16.14
CA TRP A 211 -2.37 20.63 16.90
C TRP A 211 -1.39 21.75 16.54
N GLY A 212 -1.68 22.56 15.52
CA GLY A 212 -0.76 23.58 15.01
C GLY A 212 0.53 23.00 14.42
N ARG A 213 0.53 21.70 14.09
CA ARG A 213 1.66 20.93 13.52
C ARG A 213 1.12 19.70 12.78
N LEU A 214 1.94 19.15 11.88
CA LEU A 214 1.61 17.93 11.13
C LEU A 214 2.83 16.99 11.08
N GLY A 215 3.53 16.94 9.95
CA GLY A 215 4.72 16.10 9.76
C GLY A 215 6.03 16.88 9.62
N PHE A 216 7.03 16.23 9.02
CA PHE A 216 8.30 16.87 8.66
C PHE A 216 8.10 17.96 7.59
N TYR A 217 9.15 18.75 7.33
CA TYR A 217 9.12 19.94 6.45
C TYR A 217 8.35 19.73 5.13
N GLY A 218 8.64 18.68 4.37
CA GLY A 218 7.98 18.42 3.08
C GLY A 218 6.81 17.45 3.14
N TYR A 219 6.36 17.06 4.33
CA TYR A 219 5.42 15.95 4.50
C TYR A 219 4.11 16.17 3.73
N ASP A 220 3.55 17.37 3.83
CA ASP A 220 2.20 17.69 3.36
C ASP A 220 2.13 18.19 1.90
N LEU A 221 3.20 18.03 1.11
CA LEU A 221 3.19 18.37 -0.31
C LEU A 221 2.00 17.74 -1.03
N GLN A 222 1.83 16.43 -0.86
CA GLN A 222 0.74 15.70 -1.49
C GLN A 222 -0.60 15.94 -0.81
N ASP A 223 -0.59 16.23 0.49
CA ASP A 223 -1.81 16.44 1.25
C ASP A 223 -2.46 17.79 0.90
N MET A 224 -1.67 18.83 0.66
CA MET A 224 -2.15 20.13 0.18
C MET A 224 -2.59 20.11 -1.30
N CYS A 225 -1.99 19.25 -2.12
CA CYS A 225 -2.46 19.02 -3.50
C CYS A 225 -3.66 18.07 -3.58
N GLY A 226 -3.90 17.28 -2.53
CA GLY A 226 -4.74 16.09 -2.55
C GLY A 226 -6.19 16.37 -2.92
N ALA A 227 -6.83 17.31 -2.23
CA ALA A 227 -8.23 17.66 -2.46
C ALA A 227 -8.51 18.15 -3.89
N ALA A 228 -7.60 18.95 -4.46
CA ALA A 228 -7.74 19.44 -5.83
C ALA A 228 -7.53 18.33 -6.87
N ASN A 229 -6.64 17.39 -6.60
CA ASN A 229 -6.26 16.35 -7.56
C ASN A 229 -7.07 15.06 -7.41
N SER A 230 -7.82 14.85 -6.33
CA SER A 230 -8.51 13.58 -6.11
C SER A 230 -9.59 13.29 -7.16
N PHE A 231 -10.33 14.31 -7.61
CA PHE A 231 -11.32 14.19 -8.69
C PHE A 231 -10.94 14.97 -9.94
N SER A 232 -9.67 15.37 -10.06
CA SER A 232 -9.18 15.96 -11.31
C SER A 232 -9.28 14.91 -12.43
N TYR A 233 -9.41 15.38 -13.66
CA TYR A 233 -9.36 14.57 -14.88
C TYR A 233 -8.25 15.06 -15.82
N ARG A 234 -7.37 15.95 -15.34
CA ARG A 234 -6.26 16.51 -16.12
C ARG A 234 -5.11 15.51 -16.22
N SER A 235 -4.24 15.77 -17.20
CA SER A 235 -3.15 14.90 -17.66
C SER A 235 -2.44 14.07 -16.59
N ASP A 236 -1.90 14.73 -15.58
CA ASP A 236 -0.99 14.18 -14.57
C ASP A 236 -1.53 14.38 -13.14
N GLU A 237 -2.83 14.64 -13.04
CA GLU A 237 -3.56 14.83 -11.79
C GLU A 237 -4.66 13.78 -11.62
N GLY A 238 -5.43 13.53 -12.69
CA GLY A 238 -6.59 12.68 -12.62
C GLY A 238 -6.26 11.22 -12.82
N LEU A 239 -6.47 10.39 -11.79
CA LEU A 239 -6.34 8.94 -11.90
C LEU A 239 -7.16 8.23 -10.82
N PRO A 240 -7.92 7.16 -11.15
CA PRO A 240 -8.55 6.30 -10.15
C PRO A 240 -7.53 5.82 -9.13
N PHE A 241 -7.90 5.82 -7.86
CA PHE A 241 -6.95 5.67 -6.77
C PHE A 241 -6.12 4.38 -6.84
N GLU A 242 -6.71 3.26 -7.22
CA GLU A 242 -6.02 1.96 -7.33
C GLU A 242 -4.89 1.97 -8.35
N LEU A 243 -4.98 2.84 -9.37
CA LEU A 243 -3.98 2.98 -10.43
C LEU A 243 -2.88 3.99 -10.09
N ARG A 244 -3.05 4.77 -9.01
CA ARG A 244 -1.99 5.61 -8.47
C ARG A 244 -0.89 4.73 -7.88
N GLY A 245 0.25 5.34 -7.59
CA GLY A 245 1.40 4.66 -7.02
C GLY A 245 2.53 5.64 -6.75
N PRO A 246 3.74 5.16 -6.41
CA PRO A 246 4.87 6.03 -6.08
C PRO A 246 5.36 6.88 -7.25
N ASN A 247 4.88 6.66 -8.48
CA ASN A 247 5.21 7.51 -9.63
C ASN A 247 4.14 8.59 -9.94
N TYR A 248 2.99 8.57 -9.28
CA TYR A 248 2.01 9.66 -9.37
C TYR A 248 2.66 10.96 -8.87
N PRO A 249 2.57 12.11 -9.58
CA PRO A 249 3.51 13.22 -9.39
C PRO A 249 3.63 13.73 -7.95
N ASN A 250 2.52 13.89 -7.23
CA ASN A 250 2.56 14.39 -5.86
C ASN A 250 3.13 13.35 -4.87
N TYR A 251 3.07 12.06 -5.19
CA TYR A 251 3.38 10.96 -4.26
C TYR A 251 4.83 10.49 -4.34
N ALA A 252 5.63 11.11 -5.21
CA ALA A 252 6.89 10.53 -5.65
C ALA A 252 8.10 10.77 -4.72
N MET A 253 7.90 11.31 -3.52
CA MET A 253 9.00 11.85 -2.70
C MET A 253 8.90 11.57 -1.19
N ASN A 254 7.70 11.47 -0.63
CA ASN A 254 7.51 11.61 0.81
C ASN A 254 7.08 10.29 1.47
N VAL A 255 7.69 10.01 2.63
CA VAL A 255 7.35 8.88 3.51
C VAL A 255 6.07 9.14 4.29
N GLY A 256 5.43 8.08 4.78
CA GLY A 256 4.26 8.18 5.64
C GLY A 256 2.94 8.39 4.88
N HIS A 257 2.90 8.01 3.60
CA HIS A 257 1.69 8.13 2.78
C HIS A 257 1.39 6.86 2.01
N LEU A 258 2.38 6.35 1.28
CA LEU A 258 2.22 5.25 0.32
C LEU A 258 1.71 3.95 0.97
N SER A 259 2.08 3.71 2.23
CA SER A 259 1.57 2.61 3.05
C SER A 259 0.07 2.74 3.34
N GLY A 260 -0.35 3.89 3.86
CA GLY A 260 -1.76 4.20 4.10
C GLY A 260 -2.60 4.13 2.82
N TYR A 261 -2.05 4.62 1.70
CA TYR A 261 -2.70 4.54 0.39
C TYR A 261 -2.89 3.11 -0.10
N ALA A 262 -1.91 2.22 0.11
CA ALA A 262 -2.11 0.80 -0.17
C ALA A 262 -3.25 0.19 0.66
N GLY A 263 -3.35 0.59 1.93
CA GLY A 263 -4.47 0.22 2.81
C GLY A 263 -5.82 0.71 2.28
N ILE A 264 -5.91 1.98 1.88
CA ILE A 264 -7.14 2.58 1.32
C ILE A 264 -7.57 1.86 0.03
N ALA A 265 -6.62 1.57 -0.86
CA ALA A 265 -6.89 0.83 -2.09
C ALA A 265 -7.38 -0.61 -1.79
N ALA A 266 -6.86 -1.27 -0.76
CA ALA A 266 -7.36 -2.58 -0.35
C ALA A 266 -8.73 -2.51 0.35
N ALA A 267 -8.97 -1.46 1.15
CA ALA A 267 -10.09 -1.33 2.06
C ALA A 267 -11.46 -1.33 1.37
N SER A 268 -11.62 -0.56 0.30
CA SER A 268 -12.87 -0.47 -0.47
C SER A 268 -13.29 -1.83 -1.02
N HIS A 269 -12.36 -2.54 -1.64
CA HIS A 269 -12.56 -3.86 -2.25
C HIS A 269 -12.77 -4.96 -1.20
N ALA A 270 -11.99 -4.94 -0.12
CA ALA A 270 -12.16 -5.88 0.98
C ALA A 270 -13.56 -5.75 1.63
N ALA A 271 -14.01 -4.52 1.88
CA ALA A 271 -15.35 -4.26 2.42
C ALA A 271 -16.48 -4.72 1.48
N ARG A 272 -16.26 -4.64 0.17
CA ARG A 272 -17.20 -5.12 -0.86
C ARG A 272 -17.21 -6.64 -1.01
N GLY A 273 -16.19 -7.33 -0.50
CA GLY A 273 -15.96 -8.75 -0.76
C GLY A 273 -15.45 -9.03 -2.18
N ASP A 274 -14.83 -8.04 -2.82
CA ASP A 274 -14.23 -8.23 -4.14
C ASP A 274 -12.98 -9.12 -4.01
N ALA A 275 -12.76 -10.02 -4.97
CA ALA A 275 -11.64 -10.97 -4.92
C ALA A 275 -10.26 -10.31 -5.16
N PHE A 276 -10.24 -9.13 -5.80
CA PHE A 276 -9.04 -8.38 -6.16
C PHE A 276 -9.37 -6.88 -6.23
N ALA A 277 -8.34 -6.04 -6.15
CA ALA A 277 -8.46 -4.58 -6.23
C ALA A 277 -8.25 -4.05 -7.64
N CYS A 278 -7.22 -4.53 -8.36
CA CYS A 278 -6.86 -3.99 -9.67
C CYS A 278 -6.59 -5.05 -10.73
N SER A 279 -5.89 -6.14 -10.40
CA SER A 279 -5.51 -7.19 -11.32
C SER A 279 -5.76 -8.59 -10.75
N PRO A 280 -6.70 -9.36 -11.32
CA PRO A 280 -6.93 -10.74 -10.90
C PRO A 280 -5.71 -11.64 -11.18
N LEU A 281 -4.90 -11.30 -12.18
CA LEU A 281 -3.67 -12.04 -12.50
C LEU A 281 -2.62 -11.90 -11.40
N ILE A 282 -2.43 -10.68 -10.88
CA ILE A 282 -1.52 -10.44 -9.75
C ILE A 282 -2.03 -11.15 -8.50
N LYS A 283 -3.33 -11.03 -8.21
CA LYS A 283 -3.94 -11.69 -7.04
C LYS A 283 -3.66 -13.19 -7.02
N VAL A 284 -3.89 -13.87 -8.15
CA VAL A 284 -3.67 -15.31 -8.28
C VAL A 284 -2.19 -15.66 -8.26
N ALA A 285 -1.32 -14.86 -8.89
CA ALA A 285 0.13 -15.12 -8.92
C ALA A 285 0.77 -15.13 -7.52
N PHE A 286 0.24 -14.34 -6.58
CA PHE A 286 0.71 -14.31 -5.19
C PHE A 286 -0.01 -15.32 -4.28
N ALA A 287 -1.00 -16.05 -4.80
CA ALA A 287 -1.65 -17.16 -4.10
C ALA A 287 -0.83 -18.46 -4.20
N ASP A 288 0.49 -18.36 -4.23
CA ASP A 288 1.42 -19.49 -4.36
C ASP A 288 2.12 -19.78 -3.02
N LYS A 289 1.88 -20.97 -2.48
CA LYS A 289 2.48 -21.46 -1.22
C LYS A 289 3.97 -21.76 -1.36
N ASN A 290 4.51 -21.81 -2.58
CA ASN A 290 5.94 -22.02 -2.82
C ASN A 290 6.74 -20.72 -2.74
N LEU A 291 6.09 -19.56 -2.59
CA LEU A 291 6.80 -18.31 -2.33
C LEU A 291 7.50 -18.38 -0.96
N PRO A 292 8.74 -17.85 -0.86
CA PRO A 292 9.50 -17.90 0.39
C PRO A 292 8.94 -17.00 1.50
N PHE A 293 8.11 -16.02 1.13
CA PHE A 293 7.47 -15.07 2.04
C PHE A 293 5.96 -15.34 2.07
N ASP A 294 5.37 -15.43 3.27
CA ASP A 294 3.92 -15.60 3.43
C ASP A 294 3.18 -14.27 3.29
N PHE A 295 2.68 -14.00 2.08
CA PHE A 295 1.88 -12.82 1.77
C PHE A 295 0.49 -12.78 2.45
N GLY A 296 0.09 -13.83 3.18
CA GLY A 296 -1.16 -13.86 3.95
C GLY A 296 -1.03 -13.41 5.40
N ASN A 297 0.21 -13.36 5.92
CA ASN A 297 0.55 -13.05 7.31
C ASN A 297 1.81 -12.18 7.37
N ILE A 298 1.76 -11.01 6.75
CA ILE A 298 2.90 -10.12 6.49
C ILE A 298 3.56 -9.65 7.79
N THR A 299 2.80 -9.16 8.75
CA THR A 299 3.37 -8.69 10.04
C THR A 299 4.01 -9.82 10.83
N LYS A 300 3.46 -11.04 10.74
CA LYS A 300 4.07 -12.24 11.33
C LYS A 300 5.40 -12.57 10.67
N GLU A 301 5.50 -12.51 9.34
CA GLU A 301 6.77 -12.73 8.64
C GLU A 301 7.80 -11.65 8.98
N PHE A 302 7.39 -10.40 9.15
CA PHE A 302 8.26 -9.33 9.65
C PHE A 302 8.78 -9.64 11.06
N GLY A 303 7.92 -10.12 11.96
CA GLY A 303 8.30 -10.57 13.29
C GLY A 303 9.33 -11.71 13.26
N ARG A 304 9.11 -12.72 12.41
CA ARG A 304 10.09 -13.81 12.19
C ARG A 304 11.42 -13.27 11.67
N GLY A 305 11.39 -12.32 10.74
CA GLY A 305 12.58 -11.64 10.25
C GLY A 305 13.34 -10.90 11.35
N ALA A 306 12.63 -10.15 12.21
CA ALA A 306 13.21 -9.43 13.34
C ALA A 306 13.86 -10.37 14.37
N LEU A 307 13.27 -11.53 14.60
CA LEU A 307 13.82 -12.60 15.46
C LEU A 307 14.94 -13.40 14.79
N ARG A 308 15.24 -13.14 13.50
CA ARG A 308 16.21 -13.88 12.68
C ARG A 308 15.83 -15.35 12.46
N GLU A 309 14.54 -15.63 12.42
CA GLU A 309 13.94 -16.95 12.19
C GLU A 309 13.42 -17.13 10.75
N PHE A 310 13.50 -16.08 9.94
CA PHE A 310 13.21 -16.15 8.51
C PHE A 310 14.43 -16.68 7.75
N MET A 311 14.22 -17.65 6.85
CA MET A 311 15.26 -18.21 5.98
C MET A 311 15.11 -17.67 4.56
N PRO A 312 15.93 -16.71 4.12
CA PRO A 312 15.83 -16.18 2.77
C PRO A 312 16.35 -17.17 1.73
N ALA A 313 15.81 -17.08 0.52
CA ALA A 313 16.43 -17.67 -0.66
C ALA A 313 17.62 -16.82 -1.15
N GLY A 314 18.49 -17.40 -1.98
CA GLY A 314 19.57 -16.66 -2.65
C GLY A 314 20.87 -16.53 -1.86
N GLU A 315 20.98 -17.16 -0.69
CA GLU A 315 22.24 -17.27 0.04
C GLU A 315 23.32 -17.97 -0.80
N ARG A 316 24.57 -17.53 -0.64
CA ARG A 316 25.73 -18.01 -1.42
C ARG A 316 26.64 -18.96 -0.63
N THR A 317 26.20 -19.40 0.54
CA THR A 317 26.99 -20.24 1.46
C THR A 317 27.49 -21.54 0.82
N ILE A 318 26.76 -22.09 -0.17
CA ILE A 318 27.15 -23.32 -0.89
C ILE A 318 28.39 -23.13 -1.81
N ILE A 319 28.70 -21.91 -2.22
CA ILE A 319 29.85 -21.59 -3.10
C ILE A 319 30.91 -20.72 -2.41
N ILE A 320 30.80 -20.54 -1.10
CA ILE A 320 31.76 -19.76 -0.30
C ILE A 320 32.37 -20.70 0.75
N PRO A 321 33.69 -20.67 0.98
CA PRO A 321 34.30 -21.46 2.05
C PRO A 321 33.65 -21.19 3.41
N ALA A 322 33.62 -22.21 4.27
CA ALA A 322 33.25 -22.03 5.67
C ALA A 322 34.15 -20.95 6.30
N LYS A 323 33.53 -20.02 7.03
CA LYS A 323 34.24 -19.03 7.85
C LYS A 323 34.62 -19.62 9.19
#